data_AF-A0A8X6KS89-F1
#
_entry.id   AF-A0A8X6KS89-F1
#
_cell.length_a   1.000
_cell.length_b   1.000
_cell.length_c   1.000
_cell.angle_alpha   90.00
_cell.angle_beta   90.00
_cell.angle_gamma   90.00
#
_symmetry.space_group_name_H-M   'P 1'
#
loop_
_entity.id
_entity.type
_entity.pdbx_description
1 polymer ?
#
loop_
_entity_poly.entity_id
_entity_poly.type
_entity_poly.pdbx_seq_one_letter_code
_entity_poly.pdbx_strand_id
1 'polypeptide(L)'
;MNEPANFGTNENKPTYCENKTECWSLKCPESPYENPPYNPVSNLGKDRLSTKTLCMESVQSDGQKDYRHYDVHSLYGLSQSEPTLKAVEFATRARSLVISRSTYPSSGRFTGHWLGDNKSKWDDLHRSIIGMLEFNIFGIPYVGADVCGFMEDTTPELCMRWMQLGAFYPFFRNHNNKDQKDQDPGAFEGDEQKAMREAVKLRYTLNPYLYTLFYHVQVHGDTVVRPLFHE
;
A
#
# COMPACT_ATOMS: atom_id res chain seq x y z
N MET A 1 -4.32 -5.98 -1.49
CA MET A 1 -4.40 -7.35 -2.04
C MET A 1 -4.71 -7.36 -3.54
N ASN A 2 -4.56 -6.24 -4.24
CA ASN A 2 -5.04 -6.05 -5.61
C ASN A 2 -3.89 -5.93 -6.62
N GLU A 3 -2.77 -6.61 -6.37
CA GLU A 3 -1.65 -6.70 -7.30
C GLU A 3 -1.97 -7.37 -8.64
N PRO A 4 -2.75 -8.48 -8.76
CA PRO A 4 -3.58 -9.23 -7.79
C PRO A 4 -2.82 -10.34 -7.06
N ALA A 5 -2.94 -10.37 -5.72
CA ALA A 5 -2.25 -11.37 -4.92
C ALA A 5 -2.96 -12.73 -4.95
N ASN A 6 -2.19 -13.81 -5.07
CA ASN A 6 -2.64 -15.18 -4.90
C ASN A 6 -1.74 -15.90 -3.89
N PHE A 7 -2.31 -16.66 -2.95
CA PHE A 7 -1.55 -17.28 -1.86
C PHE A 7 -0.64 -18.41 -2.32
N GLY A 8 -0.95 -19.07 -3.43
CA GLY A 8 -0.15 -20.16 -3.98
C GLY A 8 -0.40 -20.33 -5.47
N THR A 9 0.66 -20.13 -6.27
CA THR A 9 0.65 -20.31 -7.72
C THR A 9 1.83 -21.17 -8.10
N ASN A 10 1.57 -22.25 -8.84
CA ASN A 10 2.51 -23.31 -9.23
C ASN A 10 3.07 -24.14 -8.05
N GLU A 11 2.71 -23.84 -6.81
CA GLU A 11 3.19 -24.56 -5.61
C GLU A 11 2.57 -25.95 -5.48
N ASN A 12 3.37 -26.99 -5.26
CA ASN A 12 2.86 -28.35 -5.04
C ASN A 12 2.30 -28.57 -3.62
N LYS A 13 2.86 -27.86 -2.64
CA LYS A 13 2.43 -27.87 -1.24
C LYS A 13 2.43 -26.44 -0.69
N PRO A 14 1.38 -25.66 -0.98
CA PRO A 14 1.23 -24.34 -0.41
C PRO A 14 1.19 -24.35 1.11
N THR A 15 1.71 -23.30 1.72
CA THR A 15 1.80 -23.16 3.19
C THR A 15 0.44 -23.19 3.88
N TYR A 16 -0.62 -22.69 3.23
CA TYR A 16 -1.99 -22.73 3.76
C TYR A 16 -2.64 -24.13 3.73
N CYS A 17 -1.91 -25.15 3.28
CA CYS A 17 -2.34 -26.54 3.22
C CYS A 17 -1.75 -27.43 4.32
N GLU A 18 -0.87 -26.91 5.18
CA GLU A 18 -0.44 -27.63 6.38
C GLU A 18 -1.70 -27.97 7.21
N ASN A 19 -2.08 -29.26 7.24
CA ASN A 19 -3.24 -29.84 7.93
C ASN A 19 -4.58 -29.92 7.15
N LYS A 20 -4.59 -29.80 5.81
CA LYS A 20 -5.82 -30.01 5.00
C LYS A 20 -5.77 -31.28 4.17
N THR A 21 -6.90 -32.00 4.12
CA THR A 21 -7.11 -33.23 3.32
C THR A 21 -7.27 -32.94 1.83
N GLU A 22 -7.85 -31.80 1.48
CA GLU A 22 -7.91 -31.30 0.10
C GLU A 22 -7.14 -29.99 0.01
N CYS A 23 -6.19 -29.95 -0.92
CA CYS A 23 -5.31 -28.82 -1.14
C CYS A 23 -5.14 -28.61 -2.64
N TRP A 24 -5.33 -27.38 -3.09
CA TRP A 24 -5.06 -26.99 -4.47
C TRP A 24 -4.36 -25.64 -4.50
N SER A 25 -3.61 -25.42 -5.57
CA SER A 25 -3.02 -24.14 -5.93
C SER A 25 -3.27 -23.90 -7.41
N LEU A 26 -3.26 -22.63 -7.82
CA LEU A 26 -3.38 -22.31 -9.24
C LEU A 26 -2.19 -22.91 -9.99
N LYS A 27 -2.44 -23.70 -11.04
CA LYS A 27 -1.40 -24.27 -11.91
C LYS A 27 -1.46 -23.58 -13.26
N CYS A 28 -0.39 -22.88 -13.60
CA CYS A 28 -0.30 -22.16 -14.86
C CYS A 28 0.29 -23.06 -15.95
N PRO A 29 -0.14 -22.89 -17.21
CA PRO A 29 0.36 -23.69 -18.31
C PRO A 29 1.85 -23.42 -18.56
N GLU A 30 2.50 -24.28 -19.35
CA GLU A 30 3.81 -23.97 -19.91
C GLU A 30 3.62 -23.12 -21.17
N SER A 31 4.12 -21.89 -21.15
CA SER A 31 4.05 -21.01 -22.31
C SER A 31 5.13 -19.93 -22.31
N PRO A 32 5.36 -19.26 -23.46
CA PRO A 32 6.30 -18.14 -23.54
C PRO A 32 5.93 -16.93 -22.67
N TYR A 33 4.65 -16.77 -22.28
CA TYR A 33 4.22 -15.69 -21.39
C TYR A 33 4.53 -16.00 -19.93
N GLU A 34 4.45 -17.28 -19.57
CA GLU A 34 4.77 -17.77 -18.24
C GLU A 34 6.27 -17.86 -18.00
N ASN A 35 7.01 -18.27 -19.02
CA ASN A 35 8.46 -18.41 -19.05
C ASN A 35 9.05 -17.53 -20.18
N PRO A 36 9.06 -16.19 -20.00
CA PRO A 36 9.60 -15.29 -21.01
C PRO A 36 11.12 -15.51 -21.19
N PRO A 37 11.67 -15.20 -22.39
CA PRO A 37 13.11 -15.36 -22.66
C PRO A 37 14.01 -14.65 -21.64
N TYR A 38 13.53 -13.53 -21.09
CA TYR A 38 14.14 -12.85 -19.96
C TYR A 38 13.15 -12.83 -18.79
N ASN A 39 13.53 -13.46 -17.67
CA ASN A 39 12.75 -13.44 -16.44
C ASN A 39 13.24 -12.32 -15.50
N PRO A 40 12.55 -11.17 -15.44
CA PRO A 40 12.96 -10.04 -14.61
C PRO A 40 12.83 -10.28 -13.10
N VAL A 41 12.11 -11.33 -12.66
CA VAL A 41 11.93 -11.63 -11.22
C VAL A 41 12.88 -12.70 -10.70
N SER A 42 13.75 -13.23 -11.56
CA SER A 42 14.75 -14.25 -11.20
C SER A 42 15.73 -13.76 -10.12
N ASN A 43 16.14 -12.49 -10.19
CA ASN A 43 16.97 -11.83 -9.18
C ASN A 43 16.27 -11.65 -7.81
N LEU A 44 14.95 -11.77 -7.77
CA LEU A 44 14.15 -11.76 -6.54
C LEU A 44 13.94 -13.17 -5.97
N GLY A 45 14.64 -14.18 -6.52
CA GLY A 45 14.50 -15.58 -6.11
C GLY A 45 13.16 -16.20 -6.53
N LYS A 46 12.51 -15.66 -7.57
CA LYS A 46 11.24 -16.18 -8.10
C LYS A 46 11.45 -16.87 -9.44
N ASP A 47 10.84 -18.04 -9.57
CA ASP A 47 11.02 -18.88 -10.76
C ASP A 47 10.19 -18.41 -11.95
N ARG A 48 8.99 -17.88 -11.71
CA ARG A 48 8.02 -17.49 -12.75
C ARG A 48 7.37 -16.14 -12.44
N LEU A 49 6.92 -15.43 -13.48
CA LEU A 49 6.16 -14.20 -13.32
C LEU A 49 4.85 -14.43 -12.54
N SER A 50 4.24 -15.60 -12.70
CA SER A 50 2.99 -15.99 -12.02
C SER A 50 3.17 -16.32 -10.53
N THR A 51 4.39 -16.28 -9.97
CA THR A 51 4.63 -16.53 -8.55
C THR A 51 3.81 -15.58 -7.67
N LYS A 52 2.88 -16.17 -6.89
CA LYS A 52 1.93 -15.48 -5.99
C LYS A 52 0.98 -14.50 -6.67
N THR A 53 0.64 -14.74 -7.94
CA THR A 53 -0.36 -13.98 -8.70
C THR A 53 -1.11 -14.88 -9.70
N LEU A 54 -1.87 -14.30 -10.62
CA LEU A 54 -2.58 -15.04 -11.67
C LEU A 54 -1.60 -15.58 -12.73
N CYS A 55 -2.10 -16.49 -13.56
CA CYS A 55 -1.35 -16.93 -14.74
C CYS A 55 -1.24 -15.77 -15.74
N MET A 56 -0.06 -15.60 -16.34
CA MET A 56 0.22 -14.62 -17.37
C MET A 56 -0.64 -14.84 -18.63
N GLU A 57 -1.08 -16.07 -18.87
CA GLU A 57 -2.03 -16.41 -19.94
C GLU A 57 -3.48 -15.99 -19.68
N SER A 58 -3.84 -15.68 -18.43
CA SER A 58 -5.22 -15.33 -18.09
C SER A 58 -5.69 -14.15 -18.94
N VAL A 59 -6.87 -14.28 -19.56
CA VAL A 59 -7.45 -13.25 -20.42
C VAL A 59 -8.29 -12.30 -19.58
N GLN A 60 -8.11 -11.00 -19.81
CA GLN A 60 -8.88 -9.90 -19.23
C GLN A 60 -9.42 -9.04 -20.36
N SER A 61 -10.47 -8.26 -20.12
CA SER A 61 -11.12 -7.44 -21.15
C SER A 61 -11.52 -6.08 -20.59
N ASP A 62 -11.38 -5.03 -21.39
CA ASP A 62 -11.96 -3.71 -21.12
C ASP A 62 -13.38 -3.56 -21.71
N GLY A 63 -13.93 -4.65 -22.27
CA GLY A 63 -15.21 -4.67 -22.97
C GLY A 63 -15.12 -4.33 -24.46
N GLN A 64 -13.96 -3.88 -24.95
CA GLN A 64 -13.69 -3.64 -26.38
C GLN A 64 -12.64 -4.60 -26.93
N LYS A 65 -11.62 -4.92 -26.13
CA LYS A 65 -10.51 -5.77 -26.51
C LYS A 65 -10.09 -6.66 -25.35
N ASP A 66 -9.62 -7.86 -25.72
CA ASP A 66 -9.02 -8.80 -24.79
C ASP A 66 -7.51 -8.60 -24.70
N TYR A 67 -7.00 -8.70 -23.48
CA TYR A 67 -5.61 -8.57 -23.10
C TYR A 67 -5.17 -9.80 -22.31
N ARG A 68 -3.92 -10.20 -22.45
CA ARG A 68 -3.34 -11.20 -21.55
C ARG A 68 -2.89 -10.53 -20.27
N HIS A 69 -3.00 -11.24 -19.15
CA HIS A 69 -2.50 -10.77 -17.86
C HIS A 69 -1.01 -10.42 -17.92
N TYR A 70 -0.22 -11.09 -18.77
CA TYR A 70 1.15 -10.73 -19.09
C TYR A 70 1.34 -9.22 -19.39
N ASP A 71 0.46 -8.64 -20.20
CA ASP A 71 0.58 -7.25 -20.66
C ASP A 71 0.01 -6.25 -19.64
N VAL A 72 -0.94 -6.68 -18.80
CA VAL A 72 -1.74 -5.78 -17.96
C VAL A 72 -1.66 -6.08 -16.46
N HIS A 73 -0.77 -6.99 -16.03
CA HIS A 73 -0.60 -7.38 -14.63
C HIS A 73 -0.42 -6.15 -13.74
N SER A 74 0.55 -5.29 -14.06
CA SER A 74 0.85 -4.07 -13.29
C SER A 74 -0.26 -3.00 -13.37
N LEU A 75 -1.26 -3.17 -14.24
CA LEU A 75 -2.41 -2.27 -14.35
C LEU A 75 -3.60 -2.72 -13.50
N TYR A 76 -3.56 -3.92 -12.89
CA TYR A 76 -4.71 -4.50 -12.21
C TYR A 76 -5.25 -3.61 -11.09
N GLY A 77 -4.37 -3.13 -10.19
CA GLY A 77 -4.76 -2.22 -9.10
C GLY A 77 -5.33 -0.89 -9.60
N LEU A 78 -4.73 -0.32 -10.66
CA LEU A 78 -5.24 0.89 -11.31
C LEU A 78 -6.64 0.66 -11.91
N SER A 79 -6.84 -0.45 -12.61
CA SER A 79 -8.13 -0.81 -13.23
C SER A 79 -9.26 -0.94 -12.22
N GLN A 80 -8.95 -1.30 -10.97
CA GLN A 80 -9.91 -1.36 -9.87
C GLN A 80 -10.13 0.00 -9.17
N SER A 81 -9.14 0.89 -9.20
CA SER A 81 -9.14 2.12 -8.39
C SER A 81 -10.27 3.08 -8.79
N GLU A 82 -10.40 3.38 -10.08
CA GLU A 82 -11.43 4.27 -10.60
C GLU A 82 -12.88 3.78 -10.35
N PRO A 83 -13.25 2.52 -10.71
CA PRO A 83 -14.61 2.04 -10.45
C PRO A 83 -14.92 1.98 -8.95
N THR A 84 -13.92 1.69 -8.10
CA THR A 84 -14.11 1.72 -6.64
C THR A 84 -14.45 3.12 -6.15
N LEU A 85 -13.71 4.15 -6.59
CA LEU A 85 -14.01 5.53 -6.22
C LEU A 85 -15.41 5.93 -6.67
N LYS A 86 -15.76 5.68 -7.94
CA LYS A 86 -17.09 5.97 -8.48
C LYS A 86 -18.20 5.28 -7.69
N ALA A 87 -18.00 4.02 -7.29
CA ALA A 87 -18.98 3.28 -6.50
C ALA A 87 -19.21 3.91 -5.12
N VAL A 88 -18.14 4.29 -4.41
CA VAL A 88 -18.26 4.92 -3.08
C VAL A 88 -18.88 6.31 -3.18
N GLU A 89 -18.51 7.12 -4.17
CA GLU A 89 -19.12 8.43 -4.39
C GLU A 89 -20.61 8.32 -4.77
N PHE A 90 -20.96 7.32 -5.59
CA PHE A 90 -22.36 7.05 -5.91
C PHE A 90 -23.16 6.65 -4.67
N ALA A 91 -22.61 5.77 -3.83
CA ALA A 91 -23.28 5.28 -2.63
C ALA A 91 -23.43 6.37 -1.55
N THR A 92 -22.40 7.21 -1.37
CA THR A 92 -22.35 8.21 -0.28
C THR A 92 -22.85 9.59 -0.70
N ARG A 93 -22.94 9.87 -2.01
CA ARG A 93 -23.25 11.20 -2.58
C ARG A 93 -22.29 12.30 -2.11
N ALA A 94 -21.06 11.93 -1.77
CA ALA A 94 -20.02 12.84 -1.31
C ALA A 94 -18.67 12.52 -1.95
N ARG A 95 -17.78 13.51 -1.95
CA ARG A 95 -16.36 13.27 -2.28
C ARG A 95 -15.85 12.18 -1.36
N SER A 96 -15.26 11.15 -1.96
CA SER A 96 -14.83 9.96 -1.24
C SER A 96 -13.32 9.81 -1.29
N LEU A 97 -12.81 8.94 -0.42
CA LEU A 97 -11.41 8.57 -0.36
C LEU A 97 -11.32 7.05 -0.51
N VAL A 98 -10.45 6.62 -1.42
CA VAL A 98 -10.08 5.20 -1.59
C VAL A 98 -8.59 5.07 -1.30
N ILE A 99 -8.21 3.94 -0.70
CA ILE A 99 -6.81 3.59 -0.43
C ILE A 99 -6.54 2.25 -1.11
N SER A 100 -5.55 2.21 -2.01
CA SER A 100 -5.16 1.04 -2.79
C SER A 100 -3.73 0.62 -2.49
N ARG A 101 -3.48 -0.69 -2.54
CA ARG A 101 -2.13 -1.24 -2.37
C ARG A 101 -1.36 -1.18 -3.69
N SER A 102 -1.85 -1.87 -4.71
CA SER A 102 -1.24 -1.81 -6.04
C SER A 102 -1.52 -0.47 -6.69
N THR A 103 -0.48 0.12 -7.28
CA THR A 103 -0.53 1.39 -7.99
C THR A 103 0.29 1.33 -9.27
N TYR A 104 -0.06 2.19 -10.22
CA TYR A 104 0.66 2.45 -11.46
C TYR A 104 0.63 3.97 -11.70
N PRO A 105 1.50 4.57 -12.55
CA PRO A 105 1.33 5.96 -12.96
C PRO A 105 -0.13 6.30 -13.30
N SER A 106 -0.61 7.43 -12.78
CA SER A 106 -2.02 7.88 -12.75
C SER A 106 -2.93 7.35 -11.63
N SER A 107 -2.55 6.34 -10.84
CA SER A 107 -3.38 5.85 -9.72
C SER A 107 -3.77 6.95 -8.73
N GLY A 108 -2.88 7.93 -8.49
CA GLY A 108 -3.14 9.05 -7.57
C GLY A 108 -4.32 9.94 -7.94
N ARG A 109 -4.86 9.83 -9.17
CA ARG A 109 -6.10 10.50 -9.56
C ARG A 109 -7.35 9.91 -8.91
N PHE A 110 -7.27 8.66 -8.46
CA PHE A 110 -8.43 7.90 -7.99
C PHE A 110 -8.28 7.40 -6.56
N THR A 111 -7.06 7.26 -6.08
CA THR A 111 -6.78 6.63 -4.78
C THR A 111 -5.57 7.25 -4.11
N GLY A 112 -5.57 7.28 -2.78
CA GLY A 112 -4.36 7.36 -2.00
C GLY A 112 -3.68 5.98 -1.90
N HIS A 113 -2.56 5.94 -1.19
CA HIS A 113 -1.75 4.73 -1.01
C HIS A 113 -1.24 4.62 0.43
N TRP A 114 -0.97 3.39 0.87
CA TRP A 114 -0.16 3.16 2.07
C TRP A 114 1.01 2.26 1.71
N LEU A 115 2.16 2.46 2.35
CA LEU A 115 3.44 1.82 1.98
C LEU A 115 3.51 0.30 2.24
N GLY A 116 2.39 -0.34 2.54
CA GLY A 116 2.28 -1.79 2.68
C GLY A 116 2.71 -2.31 4.05
N ASP A 117 3.03 -3.59 4.07
CA ASP A 117 3.21 -4.41 5.26
C ASP A 117 4.63 -4.20 5.84
N ASN A 118 4.85 -3.06 6.50
CA ASN A 118 6.11 -2.71 7.15
C ASN A 118 6.31 -3.45 8.50
N LYS A 119 7.49 -3.33 9.09
CA LYS A 119 7.82 -3.93 10.41
C LYS A 119 7.92 -2.88 11.50
N SER A 120 7.69 -3.28 12.74
CA SER A 120 7.90 -2.49 13.95
C SER A 120 9.40 -2.31 14.25
N LYS A 121 10.12 -1.62 13.36
CA LYS A 121 11.58 -1.38 13.41
C LYS A 121 11.93 0.07 13.08
N TRP A 122 13.04 0.54 13.64
CA TRP A 122 13.58 1.87 13.37
C TRP A 122 13.94 2.09 11.89
N ASP A 123 14.40 1.05 11.20
CA ASP A 123 14.70 1.13 9.77
C ASP A 123 13.44 1.37 8.93
N ASP A 124 12.33 0.72 9.29
CA ASP A 124 11.03 0.91 8.63
C ASP A 124 10.43 2.29 8.93
N LEU A 125 10.61 2.81 10.16
CA LEU A 125 10.31 4.21 10.49
C LEU A 125 11.05 5.15 9.53
N HIS A 126 12.36 4.95 9.33
CA HIS A 126 13.14 5.77 8.41
C HIS A 126 12.69 5.61 6.94
N ARG A 127 12.47 4.37 6.48
CA ARG A 127 12.02 4.07 5.11
C ARG A 127 10.66 4.69 4.78
N SER A 128 9.79 4.90 5.77
CA SER A 128 8.51 5.59 5.56
C SER A 128 8.68 6.99 4.95
N ILE A 129 9.73 7.72 5.34
CA ILE A 129 10.02 9.06 4.84
C ILE A 129 10.38 8.99 3.35
N ILE A 130 11.26 8.05 3.00
CA ILE A 130 11.68 7.80 1.62
C ILE A 130 10.46 7.46 0.75
N GLY A 131 9.66 6.49 1.17
CA GLY A 131 8.48 6.06 0.41
C GLY A 131 7.48 7.20 0.19
N MET A 132 7.22 8.03 1.21
CA MET A 132 6.31 9.18 1.02
C MET A 132 6.86 10.22 0.03
N LEU A 133 8.17 10.49 0.06
CA LEU A 133 8.80 11.40 -0.89
C LEU A 133 8.71 10.86 -2.32
N GLU A 134 9.01 9.57 -2.52
CA GLU A 134 8.90 8.89 -3.81
C GLU A 134 7.47 8.93 -4.35
N PHE A 135 6.47 8.61 -3.52
CA PHE A 135 5.07 8.63 -3.96
C PHE A 135 4.53 10.02 -4.29
N ASN A 136 5.07 11.08 -3.68
CA ASN A 136 4.75 12.45 -4.11
C ASN A 136 5.30 12.72 -5.52
N ILE A 137 6.48 12.22 -5.87
CA ILE A 137 7.04 12.29 -7.23
C ILE A 137 6.22 11.41 -8.20
N PHE A 138 5.70 10.27 -7.75
CA PHE A 138 4.83 9.40 -8.54
C PHE A 138 3.41 9.96 -8.74
N GLY A 139 3.10 11.14 -8.18
CA GLY A 139 1.81 11.81 -8.31
C GLY A 139 0.72 11.22 -7.40
N ILE A 140 1.09 10.65 -6.25
CA ILE A 140 0.18 10.07 -5.25
C ILE A 140 0.46 10.73 -3.88
N PRO A 141 -0.03 11.96 -3.65
CA PRO A 141 0.33 12.76 -2.47
C PRO A 141 -0.32 12.27 -1.17
N TYR A 142 -1.47 11.59 -1.24
CA TYR A 142 -2.16 11.06 -0.06
C TYR A 142 -1.59 9.68 0.30
N VAL A 143 -0.43 9.71 0.96
CA VAL A 143 0.39 8.53 1.28
C VAL A 143 0.87 8.52 2.73
N GLY A 144 1.13 7.33 3.26
CA GLY A 144 1.71 7.13 4.59
C GLY A 144 2.06 5.66 4.87
N ALA A 145 2.80 5.41 5.94
CA ALA A 145 3.08 4.06 6.42
C ALA A 145 2.11 3.66 7.55
N ASP A 146 2.09 2.37 7.87
CA ASP A 146 1.43 1.88 9.09
C ASP A 146 2.28 2.29 10.30
N VAL A 147 1.76 3.26 11.04
CA VAL A 147 2.44 3.86 12.19
C VAL A 147 2.57 2.83 13.31
N CYS A 148 3.75 2.80 13.93
CA CYS A 148 4.22 1.79 14.89
C CYS A 148 4.62 0.45 14.27
N GLY A 149 4.27 0.18 13.00
CA GLY A 149 4.64 -1.00 12.24
C GLY A 149 3.51 -2.03 12.16
N PHE A 150 3.36 -2.69 11.01
CA PHE A 150 2.31 -3.68 10.79
C PHE A 150 2.70 -5.08 11.31
N MET A 151 3.93 -5.51 11.04
CA MET A 151 4.49 -6.79 11.46
C MET A 151 5.39 -6.63 12.69
N GLU A 152 5.43 -7.65 13.55
CA GLU A 152 6.23 -7.71 14.78
C GLU A 152 5.70 -6.75 15.89
N ASP A 153 5.89 -7.11 17.17
CA ASP A 153 5.49 -6.26 18.30
C ASP A 153 6.33 -4.96 18.35
N THR A 154 5.68 -3.80 18.45
CA THR A 154 6.39 -2.54 18.71
C THR A 154 6.86 -2.41 20.16
N THR A 155 7.79 -1.49 20.41
CA THR A 155 8.13 -1.00 21.76
C THR A 155 7.45 0.35 22.04
N PRO A 156 7.26 0.74 23.31
CA PRO A 156 6.73 2.05 23.67
C PRO A 156 7.52 3.22 23.08
N GLU A 157 8.86 3.16 23.15
CA GLU A 157 9.72 4.21 22.60
C GLU A 157 9.58 4.33 21.07
N LEU A 158 9.61 3.19 20.37
CA LEU A 158 9.47 3.19 18.91
C LEU A 158 8.10 3.74 18.51
N CYS A 159 7.02 3.26 19.13
CA CYS A 159 5.67 3.70 18.78
C CYS A 159 5.45 5.17 19.13
N MET A 160 6.02 5.67 20.24
CA MET A 160 6.00 7.09 20.57
C MET A 160 6.69 7.92 19.47
N ARG A 161 7.89 7.53 19.04
CA ARG A 161 8.61 8.23 17.95
C ARG A 161 7.88 8.12 16.61
N TRP A 162 7.29 6.97 16.32
CA TRP A 162 6.54 6.78 15.09
C TRP A 162 5.26 7.60 15.08
N MET A 163 4.55 7.71 16.20
CA MET A 163 3.39 8.60 16.31
C MET A 163 3.77 10.07 16.15
N GLN A 164 4.92 10.49 16.71
CA GLN A 164 5.45 11.85 16.50
C GLN A 164 5.72 12.13 15.02
N LEU A 165 6.38 11.22 14.31
CA LEU A 165 6.62 11.36 12.87
C LEU A 165 5.34 11.23 12.04
N GLY A 166 4.58 10.17 12.29
CA GLY A 166 3.38 9.76 11.56
C GLY A 166 2.24 10.76 11.66
N ALA A 167 2.17 11.54 12.74
CA ALA A 167 1.26 12.67 12.85
C ALA A 167 1.43 13.70 11.73
N PHE A 168 2.55 13.70 10.99
CA PHE A 168 2.78 14.55 9.83
C PHE A 168 2.63 13.84 8.48
N TYR A 169 2.27 12.56 8.45
CA TYR A 169 1.98 11.87 7.19
C TYR A 169 0.70 12.41 6.56
N PRO A 170 0.64 12.59 5.23
CA PRO A 170 -0.62 12.90 4.53
C PRO A 170 -1.73 11.91 4.90
N PHE A 171 -1.43 10.60 4.81
CA PHE A 171 -2.25 9.52 5.32
C PHE A 171 -1.72 9.01 6.67
N PHE A 172 -2.32 9.48 7.76
CA PHE A 172 -1.94 9.08 9.12
C PHE A 172 -2.85 7.95 9.62
N ARG A 173 -2.29 6.73 9.71
CA ARG A 173 -2.98 5.53 10.20
C ARG A 173 -2.06 4.72 11.11
N ASN A 174 -2.56 4.32 12.28
CA ASN A 174 -1.99 3.22 13.06
C ASN A 174 -2.73 1.94 12.65
N HIS A 175 -2.00 0.93 12.19
CA HIS A 175 -2.54 -0.34 11.74
C HIS A 175 -1.57 -1.46 12.12
N ASN A 176 -2.13 -2.61 12.46
CA ASN A 176 -1.39 -3.72 13.06
C ASN A 176 -1.85 -5.05 12.45
N ASN A 177 -0.97 -6.04 12.45
CA ASN A 177 -1.34 -7.40 12.11
C ASN A 177 -2.09 -8.07 13.28
N LYS A 178 -3.00 -8.97 12.96
CA LYS A 178 -3.94 -9.62 13.90
C LYS A 178 -3.25 -10.30 15.09
N ASP A 179 -2.08 -10.86 14.86
CA ASP A 179 -1.38 -11.69 15.85
C ASP A 179 -0.35 -10.92 16.70
N GLN A 180 -0.28 -9.59 16.54
CA GLN A 180 0.62 -8.74 17.34
C GLN A 180 -0.12 -8.10 18.52
N LYS A 181 0.63 -7.62 19.52
CA LYS A 181 0.04 -6.87 20.64
C LYS A 181 -0.58 -5.56 20.19
N ASP A 182 -1.62 -5.13 20.90
CA ASP A 182 -2.25 -3.83 20.68
C ASP A 182 -1.24 -2.69 20.77
N GLN A 183 -1.37 -1.74 19.84
CA GLN A 183 -0.43 -0.62 19.69
C GLN A 183 -1.13 0.70 19.34
N ASP A 184 -2.44 0.78 19.53
CA ASP A 184 -3.12 2.07 19.46
C ASP A 184 -2.67 2.96 20.63
N PRO A 185 -2.82 4.30 20.55
CA PRO A 185 -2.36 5.19 21.60
C PRO A 185 -2.97 4.90 22.99
N GLY A 186 -4.13 4.25 23.06
CA GLY A 186 -4.77 3.83 24.31
C GLY A 186 -4.09 2.64 24.98
N ALA A 187 -3.31 1.85 24.24
CA ALA A 187 -2.55 0.71 24.76
C ALA A 187 -1.28 1.11 25.54
N PHE A 188 -0.89 2.40 25.50
CA PHE A 188 0.25 2.96 26.21
C PHE A 188 -0.19 3.88 27.34
N GLU A 189 0.68 4.09 28.33
CA GLU A 189 0.44 4.98 29.46
C GLU A 189 1.60 5.96 29.64
N GLY A 190 1.47 6.88 30.59
CA GLY A 190 2.57 7.76 30.99
C GLY A 190 2.99 8.81 29.95
N ASP A 191 4.29 9.08 29.91
CA ASP A 191 4.87 10.16 29.10
C ASP A 191 4.84 9.84 27.60
N GLU A 192 4.97 8.57 27.22
CA GLU A 192 4.87 8.11 25.85
C GLU A 192 3.47 8.41 25.28
N GLN A 193 2.41 8.01 25.97
CA GLN A 193 1.04 8.30 25.55
C GLN A 193 0.79 9.81 25.46
N LYS A 194 1.30 10.58 26.43
CA LYS A 194 1.19 12.04 26.43
C LYS A 194 1.86 12.63 25.19
N ALA A 195 3.07 12.20 24.86
CA ALA A 195 3.80 12.67 23.68
C ALA A 195 3.08 12.33 22.36
N MET A 196 2.51 11.13 22.25
CA MET A 196 1.67 10.75 21.10
C MET A 196 0.47 11.68 20.95
N ARG A 197 -0.22 11.98 22.05
CA ARG A 197 -1.39 12.87 22.08
C ARG A 197 -1.06 14.28 21.62
N GLU A 198 0.06 14.84 22.07
CA GLU A 198 0.48 16.19 21.68
C GLU A 198 0.85 16.26 20.18
N ALA A 199 1.48 15.23 19.62
CA ALA A 199 1.74 15.16 18.19
C ALA A 199 0.43 15.17 17.36
N VAL A 200 -0.58 14.41 17.79
CA VAL A 200 -1.89 14.39 17.13
C VAL A 200 -2.59 15.76 17.25
N LYS A 201 -2.57 16.41 18.42
CA LYS A 201 -3.15 17.77 18.56
C LYS A 201 -2.50 18.77 17.62
N LEU A 202 -1.17 18.73 17.48
CA LEU A 202 -0.43 19.58 16.55
C LEU A 202 -0.87 19.34 15.11
N ARG A 203 -1.00 18.07 14.68
CA ARG A 203 -1.56 17.72 13.36
C ARG A 203 -2.91 18.39 13.12
N TYR A 204 -3.84 18.29 14.09
CA TYR A 204 -5.18 18.86 13.93
C TYR A 204 -5.15 20.39 13.84
N THR A 205 -4.17 21.05 14.47
CA THR A 205 -3.93 22.49 14.31
C THR A 205 -3.46 22.84 12.89
N LEU A 206 -2.66 21.97 12.27
CA LEU A 206 -2.14 22.16 10.90
C LEU A 206 -3.10 21.68 9.80
N ASN A 207 -4.26 21.12 10.16
CA ASN A 207 -5.17 20.53 9.18
C ASN A 207 -5.63 21.49 8.07
N PRO A 208 -5.92 22.79 8.34
CA PRO A 208 -6.23 23.76 7.28
C PRO A 208 -5.07 23.98 6.30
N TYR A 209 -3.83 23.99 6.80
CA TYR A 209 -2.63 24.09 5.98
C TYR A 209 -2.47 22.83 5.12
N LEU A 210 -2.58 21.64 5.72
CA LEU A 210 -2.50 20.37 5.01
C LEU A 210 -3.58 20.26 3.91
N TYR A 211 -4.81 20.70 4.18
CA TYR A 211 -5.89 20.71 3.20
C TYR A 211 -5.58 21.67 2.02
N THR A 212 -4.97 22.82 2.32
CA THR A 212 -4.54 23.79 1.30
C THR A 212 -3.43 23.20 0.42
N LEU A 213 -2.49 22.44 0.97
CA LEU A 213 -1.47 21.75 0.18
C LEU A 213 -2.11 20.76 -0.81
N PHE A 214 -3.13 20.00 -0.40
CA PHE A 214 -3.84 19.11 -1.33
C PHE A 214 -4.58 19.85 -2.44
N TYR A 215 -5.11 21.04 -2.15
CA TYR A 215 -5.64 21.92 -3.19
C TYR A 215 -4.57 22.30 -4.21
N HIS A 216 -3.37 22.69 -3.75
CA HIS A 216 -2.25 23.01 -4.65
C HIS A 216 -1.81 21.81 -5.50
N VAL A 217 -1.76 20.60 -4.93
CA VAL A 217 -1.47 19.40 -5.72
C VAL A 217 -2.53 19.18 -6.80
N GLN A 218 -3.81 19.34 -6.47
CA GLN A 218 -4.90 19.14 -7.42
C GLN A 218 -4.89 20.16 -8.58
N VAL A 219 -4.50 21.41 -8.32
CA VAL A 219 -4.57 22.50 -9.31
C VAL A 219 -3.27 22.66 -10.10
N HIS A 220 -2.11 22.43 -9.47
CA HIS A 220 -0.79 22.74 -10.04
C HIS A 220 0.11 21.51 -10.22
N GLY A 221 -0.22 20.36 -9.63
CA GLY A 221 0.66 19.19 -9.62
C GLY A 221 1.81 19.30 -8.62
N ASP A 222 1.69 20.16 -7.61
CA ASP A 222 2.66 20.30 -6.52
C ASP A 222 2.76 19.01 -5.67
N THR A 223 3.64 19.02 -4.67
CA THR A 223 3.78 17.94 -3.68
C THR A 223 3.30 18.36 -2.29
N VAL A 224 2.84 17.40 -1.48
CA VAL A 224 2.54 17.61 -0.05
C VAL A 224 3.75 17.28 0.81
N VAL A 225 4.28 16.05 0.70
CA VAL A 225 5.57 15.70 1.30
C VAL A 225 6.63 16.04 0.28
N ARG A 226 7.46 17.03 0.61
CA ARG A 226 8.42 17.61 -0.33
C ARG A 226 9.84 17.45 0.21
N PRO A 227 10.80 16.98 -0.62
CA PRO A 227 12.18 16.94 -0.19
C PRO A 227 12.74 18.36 -0.11
N LEU A 228 13.69 18.60 0.81
CA LEU A 228 14.23 19.94 1.04
C LEU A 228 14.87 20.58 -0.21
N PHE A 229 15.36 19.79 -1.17
CA PHE A 229 15.96 20.30 -2.40
C PHE A 229 14.93 20.76 -3.46
N HIS A 230 13.62 20.64 -3.20
CA HIS A 230 12.54 21.16 -4.04
C HIS A 230 12.03 22.54 -3.57
N GLU A 231 12.56 23.09 -2.47
CA GLU A 231 12.34 24.48 -2.01
C GLU A 231 13.51 25.38 -2.42
#